data_AF-A0A1F9CY63-F1
#
_entry.id   AF-A0A1F9CY63-F1
#
_cell.length_a   1.000
_cell.length_b   1.000
_cell.length_c   1.000
_cell.angle_alpha   90.00
_cell.angle_beta   90.00
_cell.angle_gamma   90.00
#
_symmetry.space_group_name_H-M   'P 1'
#
loop_
_entity.id
_entity.type
_entity.pdbx_description
1 polymer ?
#
loop_
_entity_poly.entity_id
_entity_poly.type
_entity_poly.pdbx_seq_one_letter_code
_entity_poly.pdbx_strand_id
1 'polypeptide(L)'
;MKHFGTFSSIFLIILSFLLPTSPLSQGFQHEKMEIRGSDGNPLTLDSKLPYSPRRTCGACHDYEQITKGYHFQQGRTNGSGKIIIRDTFNPKYPWTLSSGMYGKYSPASMDASQLAKKMNRSPSEIDKSTFFFVQNCGVCHPGGGFGEYDRDDNLYYNEETKKFGYELSGGIPLLDGDYTSYSTGEPNYGAPWNKSGVSEADCLTCHLKGYQWRERGAALRGKFFKEGPAVGAGWTKLKLTQDEFENPRAEEITIDYAQKEIADFENLHLQILRRPPDENCWTCHAVSDGRKRGRQWNSDTDIHKAKNLTCLSCHPSDKEHNFAKGNTLQETVGEDLNNPMYSCEDCHYKGKDKKAPRHKHPFSPRHMKRIACQTCHIPYLTASADIVYDHASTGKTTLYETSRFLSNQPLDPMTSVPGLDPNIWYPAVQEIKGRIVPVKSLIVIYWGDLDENTKVVKPIPLWKIREVKKPPLKDDNDDGIPEANSPEEVKAFLKALKVKDKFGNPVANHPVLIKGDFLYRLDKKGEVEKMKHEQAHPQDISLSHNVVSGANVVGSRGCKDCHSKNSSFFLRKVLIDPYDEKGKPVYIEAWVRLGINKEKLTRLLMEQ
;
A
#
# COMPACT_ATOMS: atom_id res chain seq x y z
N MET A 1 96.90 10.80 -12.33
CA MET A 1 96.51 12.23 -12.27
C MET A 1 95.14 12.32 -11.61
N LYS A 2 95.03 13.14 -10.55
CA LYS A 2 93.89 13.90 -9.98
C LYS A 2 92.48 13.57 -10.57
N HIS A 3 91.40 13.33 -9.84
CA HIS A 3 90.90 13.95 -8.61
C HIS A 3 89.88 13.04 -7.87
N PHE A 4 89.80 13.25 -6.55
CA PHE A 4 88.80 12.75 -5.59
C PHE A 4 87.37 13.23 -5.87
N GLY A 5 86.37 12.41 -5.50
CA GLY A 5 84.96 12.79 -5.39
C GLY A 5 84.11 11.68 -4.77
N THR A 6 83.95 11.72 -3.44
CA THR A 6 83.21 10.79 -2.60
C THR A 6 81.69 10.81 -2.87
N PHE A 7 81.09 9.65 -3.14
CA PHE A 7 79.62 9.46 -3.13
C PHE A 7 79.15 9.23 -1.69
N SER A 8 78.31 10.12 -1.18
CA SER A 8 77.65 10.02 0.12
C SER A 8 76.31 9.30 -0.02
N SER A 9 76.18 8.10 0.55
CA SER A 9 74.92 7.38 0.67
C SER A 9 74.08 7.98 1.80
N ILE A 10 72.97 8.64 1.46
CA ILE A 10 72.01 9.16 2.45
C ILE A 10 71.03 8.03 2.79
N PHE A 11 71.06 7.62 4.06
CA PHE A 11 70.10 6.72 4.70
C PHE A 11 68.75 7.47 4.84
N LEU A 12 67.70 6.99 4.17
CA LEU A 12 66.36 7.55 4.32
C LEU A 12 65.69 6.90 5.55
N ILE A 13 65.49 7.69 6.61
CA ILE A 13 64.74 7.30 7.80
C ILE A 13 63.25 7.27 7.43
N ILE A 14 62.65 6.08 7.43
CA ILE A 14 61.19 5.91 7.29
C ILE A 14 60.57 6.19 8.67
N LEU A 15 59.98 7.38 8.84
CA LEU A 15 59.09 7.66 9.96
C LEU A 15 57.75 6.96 9.71
N SER A 16 57.51 5.85 10.39
CA SER A 16 56.19 5.22 10.48
C SER A 16 55.29 6.05 11.39
N PHE A 17 54.46 6.92 10.81
CA PHE A 17 53.34 7.53 11.52
C PHE A 17 52.31 6.45 11.83
N LEU A 18 52.25 6.03 13.09
CA LEU A 18 51.13 5.28 13.67
C LEU A 18 49.88 6.18 13.60
N LEU A 19 49.06 5.99 12.57
CA LEU A 19 47.70 6.51 12.57
C LEU A 19 46.90 5.76 13.65
N PRO A 20 46.16 6.46 14.52
CA PRO A 20 45.28 5.78 15.47
C PRO A 20 44.21 5.05 14.67
N THR A 21 44.22 3.72 14.73
CA THR A 21 43.09 2.90 14.31
C THR A 21 41.89 3.33 15.15
N SER A 22 40.94 4.02 14.52
CA SER A 22 39.62 4.24 15.10
C SER A 22 39.12 2.90 15.65
N PRO A 23 38.58 2.83 16.88
CA PRO A 23 38.04 1.58 17.38
C PRO A 23 36.95 1.13 16.41
N LEU A 24 37.03 -0.11 15.96
CA LEU A 24 35.91 -0.81 15.34
C LEU A 24 34.69 -0.54 16.22
N SER A 25 33.68 0.14 15.66
CA SER A 25 32.41 0.35 16.33
C SER A 25 31.92 -1.00 16.84
N GLN A 26 31.97 -1.21 18.16
CA GLN A 26 31.35 -2.35 18.80
C GLN A 26 29.89 -2.35 18.33
N GLY A 27 29.47 -3.43 17.66
CA GLY A 27 28.12 -3.54 17.13
C GLY A 27 27.13 -3.28 18.27
N PHE A 28 26.04 -2.56 17.99
CA PHE A 28 24.98 -2.39 18.99
C PHE A 28 24.53 -3.76 19.49
N GLN A 29 24.50 -3.94 20.81
CA GLN A 29 23.92 -5.09 21.48
C GLN A 29 22.83 -4.58 22.42
N HIS A 30 21.66 -5.19 22.39
CA HIS A 30 20.59 -4.87 23.32
C HIS A 30 20.94 -5.45 24.70
N GLU A 31 20.54 -4.76 25.78
CA GLU A 31 20.66 -5.32 27.14
C GLU A 31 19.80 -6.57 27.29
N LYS A 32 20.23 -7.51 28.13
CA LYS A 32 19.45 -8.72 28.39
C LYS A 32 18.12 -8.35 29.04
N MET A 33 17.02 -8.89 28.51
CA MET A 33 15.68 -8.70 29.02
C MET A 33 15.03 -10.03 29.40
N GLU A 34 13.98 -9.93 30.21
CA GLU A 34 13.12 -11.05 30.51
C GLU A 34 11.91 -11.05 29.56
N ILE A 35 11.65 -12.19 28.94
CA ILE A 35 10.50 -12.38 28.03
C ILE A 35 9.28 -12.74 28.88
N ARG A 36 8.16 -12.03 28.67
CA ARG A 36 6.95 -12.13 29.50
C ARG A 36 5.72 -12.52 28.70
N GLY A 37 4.81 -13.25 29.36
CA GLY A 37 3.50 -13.61 28.84
C GLY A 37 2.49 -12.48 28.95
N SER A 38 1.30 -12.68 28.39
CA SER A 38 0.18 -11.72 28.50
C SER A 38 -0.29 -11.47 29.93
N ASP A 39 -0.05 -12.42 30.85
CA ASP A 39 -0.31 -12.31 32.28
C ASP A 39 0.76 -11.48 33.02
N GLY A 40 1.81 -11.05 32.31
CA GLY A 40 2.92 -10.28 32.85
C GLY A 40 4.00 -11.11 33.53
N ASN A 41 3.86 -12.42 33.64
CA ASN A 41 4.86 -13.27 34.30
C ASN A 41 6.04 -13.59 33.35
N PRO A 42 7.25 -13.81 33.91
CA PRO A 42 8.38 -14.33 33.16
C PRO A 42 8.03 -15.66 32.48
N LEU A 43 8.42 -15.80 31.21
CA LEU A 43 8.32 -17.06 30.48
C LEU A 43 9.62 -17.85 30.61
N THR A 44 9.49 -19.16 30.46
CA THR A 44 10.57 -20.15 30.39
C THR A 44 10.43 -20.97 29.11
N LEU A 45 11.43 -21.79 28.78
CA LEU A 45 11.37 -22.70 27.64
C LEU A 45 10.16 -23.64 27.66
N ASP A 46 9.69 -24.03 28.85
CA ASP A 46 8.54 -24.93 29.03
C ASP A 46 7.18 -24.21 29.00
N SER A 47 7.19 -22.87 29.00
CA SER A 47 5.96 -22.08 29.05
C SER A 47 5.07 -22.30 27.83
N LYS A 48 3.76 -22.27 28.06
CA LYS A 48 2.73 -22.46 27.01
C LYS A 48 1.92 -21.20 26.71
N LEU A 49 2.09 -20.15 27.50
CA LEU A 49 1.48 -18.85 27.22
C LEU A 49 2.23 -18.14 26.09
N PRO A 50 1.53 -17.43 25.20
CA PRO A 50 2.17 -16.63 24.17
C PRO A 50 2.91 -15.44 24.76
N TYR A 51 4.01 -15.10 24.13
CA TYR A 51 4.81 -13.90 24.39
C TYR A 51 3.98 -12.64 24.14
N SER A 52 4.06 -11.67 25.06
CA SER A 52 3.45 -10.34 24.91
C SER A 52 4.53 -9.29 24.65
N PRO A 53 4.53 -8.65 23.47
CA PRO A 53 5.34 -7.46 23.20
C PRO A 53 5.11 -6.34 24.22
N ARG A 54 3.85 -6.10 24.60
CA ARG A 54 3.50 -5.06 25.58
C ARG A 54 4.13 -5.31 26.94
N ARG A 55 4.10 -6.54 27.44
CA ARG A 55 4.68 -6.87 28.76
C ARG A 55 6.19 -7.05 28.74
N THR A 56 6.75 -7.45 27.60
CA THR A 56 8.20 -7.68 27.48
C THR A 56 8.95 -6.41 27.11
N CYS A 57 8.66 -5.86 25.92
CA CYS A 57 9.34 -4.66 25.43
C CYS A 57 8.86 -3.42 26.19
N GLY A 58 7.56 -3.37 26.53
CA GLY A 58 6.97 -2.28 27.29
C GLY A 58 7.44 -2.18 28.75
N ALA A 59 8.17 -3.18 29.27
CA ALA A 59 8.80 -3.09 30.58
C ALA A 59 10.00 -2.12 30.59
N CYS A 60 10.67 -1.95 29.45
CA CYS A 60 11.85 -1.08 29.31
C CYS A 60 11.61 0.12 28.38
N HIS A 61 10.60 0.04 27.51
CA HIS A 61 10.25 1.08 26.55
C HIS A 61 8.84 1.59 26.78
N ASP A 62 8.59 2.88 26.52
CA ASP A 62 7.25 3.46 26.62
C ASP A 62 6.38 2.96 25.46
N TYR A 63 5.71 1.82 25.68
CA TYR A 63 4.84 1.17 24.69
C TYR A 63 3.72 2.11 24.22
N GLU A 64 3.14 2.88 25.13
CA GLU A 64 2.06 3.83 24.82
C GLU A 64 2.55 5.00 23.97
N GLN A 65 3.78 5.47 24.17
CA GLN A 65 4.38 6.47 23.29
C GLN A 65 4.71 5.88 21.92
N ILE A 66 5.32 4.69 21.86
CA ILE A 66 5.74 4.04 20.62
C ILE A 66 4.55 3.74 19.71
N THR A 67 3.46 3.23 20.29
CA THR A 67 2.29 2.80 19.51
C THR A 67 1.39 3.93 19.05
N LYS A 68 1.72 5.20 19.38
CA LYS A 68 1.06 6.38 18.78
C LYS A 68 1.45 6.61 17.33
N GLY A 69 2.55 6.00 16.88
CA GLY A 69 3.01 6.10 15.50
C GLY A 69 1.97 5.66 14.48
N TYR A 70 1.94 6.35 13.35
CA TYR A 70 0.96 6.06 12.30
C TYR A 70 0.91 4.60 11.86
N HIS A 71 2.06 3.92 11.79
CA HIS A 71 2.12 2.53 11.33
C HIS A 71 1.33 1.56 12.22
N PHE A 72 1.09 1.91 13.48
CA PHE A 72 0.24 1.17 14.42
C PHE A 72 -1.22 1.67 14.42
N GLN A 73 -1.45 2.95 14.13
CA GLN A 73 -2.77 3.57 14.24
C GLN A 73 -3.57 3.54 12.92
N GLN A 74 -2.90 3.61 11.77
CA GLN A 74 -3.47 3.53 10.41
C GLN A 74 -4.72 4.39 10.18
N GLY A 75 -4.79 5.59 10.78
CA GLY A 75 -5.93 6.50 10.65
C GLY A 75 -6.95 6.44 11.78
N ARG A 76 -6.79 5.56 12.77
CA ARG A 76 -7.56 5.61 14.03
C ARG A 76 -7.35 6.96 14.73
N THR A 77 -6.10 7.40 14.80
CA THR A 77 -5.69 8.70 15.36
C THR A 77 -5.04 9.61 14.32
N ASN A 78 -4.95 10.90 14.63
CA ASN A 78 -4.06 11.84 13.92
C ASN A 78 -2.63 11.82 14.50
N GLY A 79 -1.72 12.63 13.94
CA GLY A 79 -0.34 12.75 14.38
C GLY A 79 -0.14 13.29 15.81
N SER A 80 -1.18 13.85 16.44
CA SER A 80 -1.15 14.23 17.87
C SER A 80 -1.66 13.12 18.79
N GLY A 81 -2.01 11.94 18.25
CA GLY A 81 -2.58 10.82 19.01
C GLY A 81 -4.06 10.96 19.34
N LYS A 82 -4.77 11.97 18.81
CA LYS A 82 -6.21 12.14 19.02
C LYS A 82 -6.98 11.19 18.12
N ILE A 83 -7.96 10.45 18.67
CA ILE A 83 -8.87 9.62 17.88
C ILE A 83 -9.67 10.50 16.90
N ILE A 84 -9.57 10.18 15.61
CA ILE A 84 -10.27 10.89 14.52
C ILE A 84 -11.26 10.02 13.78
N ILE A 85 -11.12 8.70 13.87
CA ILE A 85 -12.04 7.78 13.20
C ILE A 85 -13.45 7.92 13.77
N ARG A 86 -14.43 8.15 12.90
CA ARG A 86 -15.84 8.30 13.29
C ARG A 86 -16.79 8.23 12.09
N ASP A 87 -18.05 7.90 12.35
CA ASP A 87 -19.10 7.78 11.34
C ASP A 87 -19.39 9.07 10.55
N THR A 88 -19.04 10.21 11.13
CA THR A 88 -19.21 11.55 10.56
C THR A 88 -17.92 12.16 10.02
N PHE A 89 -16.86 11.35 9.84
CA PHE A 89 -15.54 11.86 9.46
C PHE A 89 -15.55 12.62 8.13
N ASN A 90 -16.12 12.02 7.08
CA ASN A 90 -16.21 12.63 5.76
C ASN A 90 -17.68 12.85 5.35
N PRO A 91 -18.18 14.11 5.38
CA PRO A 91 -19.57 14.39 5.04
C PRO A 91 -19.87 14.21 3.54
N LYS A 92 -18.87 14.36 2.66
CA LYS A 92 -19.03 14.15 1.20
C LYS A 92 -19.07 12.65 0.85
N TYR A 93 -18.28 11.84 1.56
CA TYR A 93 -18.20 10.39 1.37
C TYR A 93 -18.44 9.68 2.71
N PRO A 94 -19.70 9.52 3.16
CA PRO A 94 -20.03 9.03 4.51
C PRO A 94 -19.59 7.59 4.86
N TRP A 95 -19.08 6.85 3.89
CA TRP A 95 -18.46 5.52 4.07
C TRP A 95 -16.93 5.59 4.26
N THR A 96 -16.35 6.80 4.27
CA THR A 96 -14.96 7.06 4.65
C THR A 96 -14.94 7.55 6.08
N LEU A 97 -14.47 6.69 6.99
CA LEU A 97 -14.52 6.90 8.44
C LEU A 97 -13.23 7.51 9.01
N SER A 98 -12.15 7.49 8.24
CA SER A 98 -10.86 8.10 8.60
C SER A 98 -10.05 8.47 7.36
N SER A 99 -8.86 9.02 7.56
CA SER A 99 -7.90 9.33 6.50
C SER A 99 -6.96 8.15 6.17
N GLY A 100 -6.71 7.24 7.10
CA GLY A 100 -5.75 6.13 6.94
C GLY A 100 -6.38 4.80 6.52
N MET A 101 -5.54 3.76 6.36
CA MET A 101 -5.98 2.42 5.91
C MET A 101 -7.17 1.88 6.72
N TYR A 102 -7.17 2.09 8.03
CA TYR A 102 -8.27 1.71 8.90
C TYR A 102 -9.34 2.82 8.89
N GLY A 103 -10.29 2.69 7.95
CA GLY A 103 -11.47 3.55 7.82
C GLY A 103 -11.54 4.39 6.55
N LYS A 104 -10.42 4.60 5.82
CA LYS A 104 -10.48 5.21 4.50
C LYS A 104 -10.97 4.20 3.47
N TYR A 105 -12.06 4.55 2.80
CA TYR A 105 -12.51 3.77 1.65
C TYR A 105 -11.74 4.17 0.38
N SER A 106 -11.42 3.16 -0.43
CA SER A 106 -10.91 3.34 -1.78
C SER A 106 -11.50 2.28 -2.70
N PRO A 107 -12.08 2.67 -3.86
CA PRO A 107 -12.49 1.69 -4.87
C PRO A 107 -11.27 0.98 -5.47
N ALA A 108 -10.08 1.58 -5.38
CA ALA A 108 -8.80 0.95 -5.70
C ALA A 108 -8.32 -0.01 -4.58
N SER A 109 -9.17 -0.96 -4.18
CA SER A 109 -8.82 -2.03 -3.23
C SER A 109 -9.28 -3.38 -3.75
N MET A 110 -8.47 -4.42 -3.56
CA MET A 110 -8.69 -5.74 -4.18
C MET A 110 -10.06 -6.37 -3.86
N ASP A 111 -10.67 -6.00 -2.74
CA ASP A 111 -11.95 -6.54 -2.29
C ASP A 111 -13.00 -5.44 -2.02
N ALA A 112 -12.76 -4.22 -2.52
CA ALA A 112 -13.60 -3.04 -2.35
C ALA A 112 -14.03 -2.78 -0.89
N SER A 113 -13.14 -3.03 0.07
CA SER A 113 -13.41 -2.96 1.51
C SER A 113 -13.99 -1.64 2.01
N GLN A 114 -15.21 -1.70 2.55
CA GLN A 114 -15.78 -0.66 3.41
C GLN A 114 -15.79 -1.11 4.86
N LEU A 115 -15.07 -0.37 5.72
CA LEU A 115 -15.16 -0.55 7.15
C LEU A 115 -16.57 -0.16 7.62
N ALA A 116 -17.20 -1.04 8.39
CA ALA A 116 -18.50 -0.80 8.98
C ALA A 116 -18.45 0.41 9.90
N LYS A 117 -19.55 1.17 9.92
CA LYS A 117 -19.75 2.26 10.87
C LYS A 117 -19.66 1.73 12.30
N LYS A 118 -19.31 2.61 13.23
CA LYS A 118 -19.40 2.31 14.66
C LYS A 118 -20.83 1.93 15.01
N MET A 119 -21.82 2.70 14.57
CA MET A 119 -23.24 2.39 14.78
C MET A 119 -23.98 2.21 13.46
N ASN A 120 -24.52 1.00 13.23
CA ASN A 120 -25.29 0.66 12.04
C ASN A 120 -26.78 0.57 12.37
N ARG A 121 -27.65 0.89 11.40
CA ARG A 121 -29.11 0.81 11.60
C ARG A 121 -29.67 -0.59 11.31
N SER A 122 -28.97 -1.35 10.47
CA SER A 122 -29.32 -2.72 10.15
C SER A 122 -28.09 -3.48 9.63
N PRO A 123 -28.11 -4.83 9.63
CA PRO A 123 -27.05 -5.64 9.02
C PRO A 123 -26.79 -5.34 7.54
N SER A 124 -27.78 -4.80 6.82
CA SER A 124 -27.65 -4.39 5.41
C SER A 124 -26.60 -3.29 5.18
N GLU A 125 -26.30 -2.49 6.20
CA GLU A 125 -25.32 -1.39 6.12
C GLU A 125 -23.88 -1.85 6.38
N ILE A 126 -23.70 -3.08 6.86
CA ILE A 126 -22.41 -3.63 7.28
C ILE A 126 -21.73 -4.31 6.08
N ASP A 127 -20.58 -3.79 5.66
CA ASP A 127 -19.66 -4.52 4.78
C ASP A 127 -18.64 -5.29 5.61
N LYS A 128 -17.62 -4.65 6.19
CA LYS A 128 -16.58 -5.37 6.95
C LYS A 128 -16.43 -4.87 8.37
N SER A 129 -16.49 -5.76 9.34
CA SER A 129 -16.28 -5.43 10.75
C SER A 129 -14.81 -5.11 11.04
N THR A 130 -14.52 -4.49 12.18
CA THR A 130 -13.12 -4.30 12.60
C THR A 130 -12.40 -5.63 12.78
N PHE A 131 -13.09 -6.65 13.30
CA PHE A 131 -12.53 -8.00 13.41
C PHE A 131 -12.07 -8.54 12.05
N PHE A 132 -12.86 -8.34 10.99
CA PHE A 132 -12.46 -8.68 9.62
C PHE A 132 -11.17 -7.96 9.20
N PHE A 133 -11.07 -6.65 9.50
CA PHE A 133 -9.87 -5.86 9.17
C PHE A 133 -8.63 -6.37 9.90
N VAL A 134 -8.71 -6.67 11.20
CA VAL A 134 -7.56 -7.24 11.93
C VAL A 134 -7.20 -8.63 11.39
N GLN A 135 -8.19 -9.45 11.06
CA GLN A 135 -7.97 -10.80 10.52
C GLN A 135 -7.31 -10.80 9.14
N ASN A 136 -7.75 -9.93 8.23
CA ASN A 136 -7.36 -10.00 6.81
C ASN A 136 -6.38 -8.88 6.40
N CYS A 137 -6.57 -7.66 6.92
CA CYS A 137 -5.67 -6.53 6.63
C CYS A 137 -4.53 -6.45 7.66
N GLY A 138 -4.72 -6.99 8.87
CA GLY A 138 -3.71 -7.02 9.93
C GLY A 138 -2.45 -7.82 9.58
N VAL A 139 -2.51 -8.69 8.57
CA VAL A 139 -1.34 -9.42 8.04
C VAL A 139 -0.25 -8.50 7.51
N CYS A 140 -0.62 -7.31 7.04
CA CYS A 140 0.30 -6.26 6.57
C CYS A 140 0.50 -5.14 7.61
N HIS A 141 0.16 -5.39 8.88
CA HIS A 141 0.18 -4.41 9.96
C HIS A 141 0.98 -4.94 11.16
N PRO A 142 1.79 -4.10 11.83
CA PRO A 142 2.57 -4.53 12.99
C PRO A 142 1.73 -4.90 14.23
N GLY A 143 0.42 -4.65 14.21
CA GLY A 143 -0.45 -4.71 15.40
C GLY A 143 -0.52 -3.35 16.09
N GLY A 144 -1.08 -3.29 17.29
CA GLY A 144 -1.33 -2.01 17.96
C GLY A 144 -2.54 -1.26 17.40
N GLY A 145 -2.85 -0.10 17.99
CA GLY A 145 -3.92 0.78 17.53
C GLY A 145 -5.25 0.05 17.31
N PHE A 146 -5.73 -0.02 16.07
CA PHE A 146 -6.99 -0.70 15.72
C PHE A 146 -6.95 -2.24 15.86
N GLY A 147 -5.77 -2.82 16.10
CA GLY A 147 -5.61 -4.22 16.49
C GLY A 147 -5.88 -4.49 17.97
N GLU A 148 -5.87 -3.45 18.80
CA GLU A 148 -6.03 -3.55 20.26
C GLU A 148 -7.28 -2.85 20.78
N TYR A 149 -7.57 -1.66 20.25
CA TYR A 149 -8.56 -0.76 20.81
C TYR A 149 -9.70 -0.47 19.83
N ASP A 150 -10.93 -0.49 20.36
CA ASP A 150 -12.12 -0.04 19.66
C ASP A 150 -12.11 1.48 19.39
N ARG A 151 -13.13 1.97 18.68
CA ARG A 151 -13.22 3.40 18.35
C ARG A 151 -13.50 4.32 19.54
N ASP A 152 -13.83 3.76 20.71
CA ASP A 152 -14.08 4.48 21.97
C ASP A 152 -12.87 4.40 22.94
N ASP A 153 -11.73 3.86 22.47
CA ASP A 153 -10.49 3.70 23.24
C ASP A 153 -10.51 2.62 24.32
N ASN A 154 -11.43 1.66 24.22
CA ASN A 154 -11.43 0.48 25.07
C ASN A 154 -10.73 -0.68 24.36
N LEU A 155 -10.04 -1.54 25.12
CA LEU A 155 -9.60 -2.82 24.58
C LEU A 155 -10.81 -3.60 24.06
N TYR A 156 -10.69 -4.23 22.89
CA TYR A 156 -11.79 -5.07 22.38
C TYR A 156 -12.18 -6.15 23.39
N TYR A 157 -11.17 -6.75 24.03
CA TYR A 157 -11.35 -7.65 25.15
C TYR A 157 -10.21 -7.48 26.15
N ASN A 158 -10.55 -7.28 27.41
CA ASN A 158 -9.58 -7.18 28.49
C ASN A 158 -9.48 -8.53 29.21
N GLU A 159 -8.33 -9.19 29.09
CA GLU A 159 -8.08 -10.51 29.66
C GLU A 159 -8.03 -10.54 31.20
N GLU A 160 -7.68 -9.42 31.84
CA GLU A 160 -7.61 -9.35 33.31
C GLU A 160 -9.01 -9.24 33.92
N THR A 161 -9.85 -8.38 33.34
CA THR A 161 -11.21 -8.11 33.82
C THR A 161 -12.26 -9.04 33.21
N LYS A 162 -11.89 -9.78 32.16
CA LYS A 162 -12.77 -10.64 31.34
C LYS A 162 -13.97 -9.92 30.71
N LYS A 163 -13.82 -8.61 30.45
CA LYS A 163 -14.86 -7.76 29.85
C LYS A 163 -14.52 -7.34 28.43
N PHE A 164 -15.55 -7.22 27.60
CA PHE A 164 -15.44 -6.56 26.30
C PHE A 164 -15.51 -5.04 26.42
N GLY A 165 -14.91 -4.32 25.48
CA GLY A 165 -14.98 -2.85 25.47
C GLY A 165 -16.40 -2.30 25.29
N TYR A 166 -17.27 -2.98 24.54
CA TYR A 166 -18.67 -2.55 24.40
C TYR A 166 -19.46 -2.58 25.72
N GLU A 167 -19.05 -3.41 26.69
CA GLU A 167 -19.69 -3.45 28.01
C GLU A 167 -19.41 -2.17 28.81
N LEU A 168 -18.32 -1.47 28.48
CA LEU A 168 -17.95 -0.19 29.08
C LEU A 168 -18.64 0.99 28.39
N SER A 169 -18.84 0.91 27.07
CA SER A 169 -19.50 1.97 26.28
C SER A 169 -21.02 1.82 26.15
N GLY A 170 -21.59 0.67 26.55
CA GLY A 170 -23.03 0.40 26.48
C GLY A 170 -23.54 0.09 25.06
N GLY A 171 -22.65 -0.31 24.15
CA GLY A 171 -22.98 -0.61 22.75
C GLY A 171 -23.77 -1.90 22.57
N ILE A 172 -24.58 -1.98 21.50
CA ILE A 172 -25.24 -3.22 21.06
C ILE A 172 -24.29 -3.96 20.10
N PRO A 173 -23.68 -5.09 20.50
CA PRO A 173 -22.61 -5.72 19.71
C PRO A 173 -23.02 -6.04 18.28
N LEU A 174 -24.28 -6.44 18.07
CA LEU A 174 -24.79 -6.89 16.78
C LEU A 174 -24.71 -5.81 15.67
N LEU A 175 -24.91 -4.54 16.04
CA LEU A 175 -24.91 -3.41 15.12
C LEU A 175 -23.68 -2.50 15.29
N ASP A 176 -22.80 -2.86 16.22
CA ASP A 176 -21.53 -2.18 16.44
C ASP A 176 -20.48 -2.71 15.45
N GLY A 177 -19.95 -1.87 14.57
CA GLY A 177 -18.95 -2.29 13.58
C GLY A 177 -17.65 -2.85 14.17
N ASP A 178 -17.37 -2.61 15.45
CA ASP A 178 -16.22 -3.18 16.17
C ASP A 178 -16.46 -4.60 16.70
N TYR A 179 -17.72 -4.95 16.98
CA TYR A 179 -18.09 -6.17 17.70
C TYR A 179 -19.10 -7.06 16.95
N THR A 180 -19.62 -6.59 15.83
CA THR A 180 -20.65 -7.28 15.06
C THR A 180 -20.16 -8.63 14.53
N SER A 181 -21.04 -9.63 14.60
CA SER A 181 -20.82 -10.94 13.98
C SER A 181 -21.06 -10.92 12.48
N TYR A 182 -21.65 -9.85 11.95
CA TYR A 182 -21.93 -9.68 10.52
C TYR A 182 -20.69 -9.14 9.81
N SER A 183 -20.27 -9.81 8.74
CA SER A 183 -19.24 -9.27 7.84
C SER A 183 -19.37 -9.91 6.47
N THR A 184 -19.14 -9.13 5.42
CA THR A 184 -19.16 -9.55 4.01
C THR A 184 -20.43 -10.27 3.57
N GLY A 185 -21.57 -9.89 4.17
CA GLY A 185 -22.86 -10.56 3.98
C GLY A 185 -23.04 -11.83 4.82
N GLU A 186 -22.05 -12.31 5.54
CA GLU A 186 -22.15 -13.51 6.39
C GLU A 186 -22.64 -13.14 7.80
N PRO A 187 -23.78 -13.69 8.27
CA PRO A 187 -24.32 -13.38 9.59
C PRO A 187 -23.49 -13.92 10.76
N ASN A 188 -22.71 -14.97 10.48
CA ASN A 188 -21.97 -15.74 11.48
C ASN A 188 -20.45 -15.63 11.27
N TYR A 189 -19.97 -14.56 10.63
CA TYR A 189 -18.53 -14.32 10.46
C TYR A 189 -17.80 -14.29 11.82
N GLY A 190 -18.42 -13.62 12.79
CA GLY A 190 -18.04 -13.58 14.20
C GLY A 190 -16.94 -12.57 14.52
N ALA A 191 -16.95 -12.07 15.76
CA ALA A 191 -15.89 -11.24 16.34
C ALA A 191 -15.47 -11.75 17.74
N PRO A 192 -14.92 -12.99 17.85
CA PRO A 192 -14.59 -13.62 19.13
C PRO A 192 -13.30 -13.06 19.75
N TRP A 193 -13.28 -11.78 20.11
CA TRP A 193 -12.14 -11.12 20.74
C TRP A 193 -11.69 -11.81 22.04
N ASN A 194 -12.61 -12.43 22.77
CA ASN A 194 -12.31 -13.22 23.97
C ASN A 194 -11.57 -14.54 23.73
N LYS A 195 -11.57 -15.05 22.48
CA LYS A 195 -10.83 -16.27 22.12
C LYS A 195 -9.54 -15.93 21.38
N SER A 196 -9.66 -15.02 20.41
CA SER A 196 -8.55 -14.56 19.57
C SER A 196 -7.54 -13.68 20.29
N GLY A 197 -7.97 -12.99 21.34
CA GLY A 197 -7.20 -11.90 21.96
C GLY A 197 -7.13 -10.67 21.05
N VAL A 198 -6.32 -9.70 21.45
CA VAL A 198 -6.00 -8.52 20.65
C VAL A 198 -4.67 -8.71 19.90
N SER A 199 -4.46 -7.95 18.83
CA SER A 199 -3.18 -7.92 18.11
C SER A 199 -2.31 -6.81 18.66
N GLU A 200 -1.50 -7.13 19.67
CA GLU A 200 -0.49 -6.20 20.24
C GLU A 200 0.51 -5.73 19.16
N ALA A 201 1.08 -4.54 19.37
CA ALA A 201 2.15 -4.00 18.56
C ALA A 201 3.40 -4.89 18.69
N ASP A 202 3.67 -5.61 17.62
CA ASP A 202 4.79 -6.54 17.54
C ASP A 202 6.08 -5.80 17.23
N CYS A 203 6.88 -5.53 18.26
CA CYS A 203 8.17 -4.86 18.10
C CYS A 203 9.15 -5.68 17.24
N LEU A 204 9.12 -7.02 17.33
CA LEU A 204 10.05 -7.89 16.62
C LEU A 204 9.79 -7.91 15.12
N THR A 205 8.57 -7.59 14.66
CA THR A 205 8.27 -7.46 13.23
C THR A 205 9.18 -6.46 12.52
N CYS A 206 9.66 -5.42 13.20
CA CYS A 206 10.63 -4.45 12.67
C CYS A 206 12.06 -4.69 13.16
N HIS A 207 12.21 -5.24 14.36
CA HIS A 207 13.49 -5.32 15.06
C HIS A 207 14.15 -6.70 15.06
N LEU A 208 13.52 -7.74 14.49
CA LEU A 208 14.08 -9.07 14.36
C LEU A 208 14.33 -9.42 12.89
N LYS A 209 15.57 -9.76 12.55
CA LYS A 209 15.91 -10.28 11.23
C LYS A 209 15.31 -11.68 11.02
N GLY A 210 14.77 -11.94 9.84
CA GLY A 210 14.22 -13.26 9.50
C GLY A 210 12.85 -13.55 10.12
N TYR A 211 12.19 -12.53 10.68
CA TYR A 211 10.85 -12.61 11.24
C TYR A 211 9.85 -13.31 10.28
N GLN A 212 9.11 -14.29 10.81
CA GLN A 212 8.20 -15.18 10.08
C GLN A 212 6.84 -14.53 9.81
N TRP A 213 6.85 -13.57 8.88
CA TRP A 213 5.67 -12.77 8.59
C TRP A 213 4.52 -13.54 7.96
N ARG A 214 4.82 -14.53 7.11
CA ARG A 214 3.80 -15.30 6.38
C ARG A 214 3.03 -16.19 7.35
N GLU A 215 3.76 -16.78 8.28
CA GLU A 215 3.29 -17.59 9.39
C GLU A 215 2.46 -16.76 10.37
N ARG A 216 2.92 -15.56 10.75
CA ARG A 216 2.08 -14.63 11.53
C ARG A 216 0.81 -14.26 10.77
N GLY A 217 0.91 -13.98 9.47
CA GLY A 217 -0.26 -13.71 8.63
C GLY A 217 -1.27 -14.86 8.65
N ALA A 218 -0.79 -16.10 8.64
CA ALA A 218 -1.63 -17.28 8.79
C ALA A 218 -2.27 -17.40 10.18
N ALA A 219 -1.55 -17.03 11.25
CA ALA A 219 -2.09 -16.95 12.60
C ALA A 219 -3.22 -15.92 12.70
N LEU A 220 -3.03 -14.72 12.15
CA LEU A 220 -4.08 -13.69 12.13
C LEU A 220 -5.30 -14.15 11.33
N ARG A 221 -5.13 -14.70 10.11
CA ARG A 221 -6.25 -15.29 9.37
C ARG A 221 -6.93 -16.43 10.12
N GLY A 222 -6.17 -17.15 10.95
CA GLY A 222 -6.60 -18.20 11.87
C GLY A 222 -7.43 -17.71 13.05
N LYS A 223 -7.48 -16.39 13.29
CA LYS A 223 -8.06 -15.74 14.48
C LYS A 223 -7.22 -15.96 15.76
N PHE A 224 -5.91 -16.14 15.63
CA PHE A 224 -4.95 -16.25 16.73
C PHE A 224 -4.17 -14.95 16.89
N PHE A 225 -4.84 -13.88 17.32
CA PHE A 225 -4.26 -12.53 17.31
C PHE A 225 -3.18 -12.36 18.39
N LYS A 226 -3.43 -12.86 19.60
CA LYS A 226 -2.47 -12.78 20.72
C LYS A 226 -1.24 -13.66 20.52
N GLU A 227 -1.35 -14.76 19.78
CA GLU A 227 -0.21 -15.64 19.45
C GLU A 227 0.64 -15.09 18.31
N GLY A 228 0.11 -14.18 17.49
CA GLY A 228 0.77 -13.63 16.30
C GLY A 228 2.23 -13.23 16.51
N PRO A 229 2.59 -12.53 17.61
CA PRO A 229 3.99 -12.19 17.87
C PRO A 229 4.92 -13.36 18.16
N ALA A 230 4.47 -14.36 18.92
CA ALA A 230 5.24 -15.57 19.16
C ALA A 230 5.45 -16.36 17.87
N VAL A 231 4.43 -16.42 17.01
CA VAL A 231 4.51 -17.05 15.69
C VAL A 231 5.55 -16.35 14.82
N GLY A 232 5.48 -15.03 14.71
CA GLY A 232 6.43 -14.25 13.91
C GLY A 232 7.87 -14.34 14.41
N ALA A 233 8.07 -14.51 15.73
CA ALA A 233 9.38 -14.78 16.32
C ALA A 233 9.89 -16.23 16.10
N GLY A 234 9.05 -17.12 15.55
CA GLY A 234 9.41 -18.52 15.31
C GLY A 234 9.33 -19.41 16.55
N TRP A 235 8.58 -19.03 17.59
CA TRP A 235 8.42 -19.83 18.81
C TRP A 235 7.17 -20.70 18.82
N THR A 236 6.74 -21.18 17.65
CA THR A 236 5.50 -21.95 17.53
C THR A 236 5.58 -23.07 16.51
N LYS A 237 4.77 -24.11 16.70
CA LYS A 237 4.42 -25.10 15.67
C LYS A 237 3.01 -24.80 15.16
N LEU A 238 2.88 -24.71 13.84
CA LEU A 238 1.63 -24.36 13.17
C LEU A 238 1.05 -25.56 12.44
N LYS A 239 -0.27 -25.75 12.55
CA LYS A 239 -1.03 -26.57 11.62
C LYS A 239 -1.81 -25.65 10.68
N LEU A 240 -1.49 -25.70 9.39
CA LEU A 240 -2.12 -24.87 8.36
C LEU A 240 -3.23 -25.62 7.61
N THR A 241 -4.19 -24.88 7.07
CA THR A 241 -5.17 -25.39 6.10
C THR A 241 -4.46 -25.92 4.85
N GLN A 242 -4.89 -27.07 4.33
CA GLN A 242 -4.23 -27.74 3.20
C GLN A 242 -4.51 -27.08 1.84
N ASP A 243 -5.60 -26.30 1.71
CA ASP A 243 -6.13 -25.84 0.42
C ASP A 243 -5.82 -24.38 0.07
N GLU A 244 -5.13 -23.61 0.93
CA GLU A 244 -4.91 -22.17 0.73
C GLU A 244 -3.44 -21.82 0.50
N PHE A 245 -2.92 -22.13 -0.70
CA PHE A 245 -1.49 -21.91 -1.02
C PHE A 245 -1.08 -20.43 -0.99
N GLU A 246 -1.94 -19.55 -1.52
CA GLU A 246 -1.69 -18.10 -1.54
C GLU A 246 -1.96 -17.44 -0.19
N ASN A 247 -3.00 -17.89 0.52
CA ASN A 247 -3.48 -17.25 1.73
C ASN A 247 -3.66 -18.24 2.89
N PRO A 248 -2.58 -18.92 3.34
CA PRO A 248 -2.69 -19.95 4.36
C PRO A 248 -3.30 -19.42 5.65
N ARG A 249 -4.08 -20.27 6.30
CA ARG A 249 -4.71 -20.00 7.59
C ARG A 249 -4.26 -21.05 8.61
N ALA A 250 -3.92 -20.60 9.82
CA ALA A 250 -3.66 -21.51 10.92
C ALA A 250 -4.98 -22.10 11.46
N GLU A 251 -4.99 -23.42 11.68
CA GLU A 251 -6.05 -24.15 12.39
C GLU A 251 -5.71 -24.32 13.87
N GLU A 252 -4.42 -24.50 14.17
CA GLU A 252 -3.89 -24.76 15.51
C GLU A 252 -2.49 -24.16 15.65
N ILE A 253 -2.19 -23.65 16.85
CA ILE A 253 -0.89 -23.08 17.22
C ILE A 253 -0.45 -23.70 18.54
N THR A 254 0.74 -24.30 18.55
CA THR A 254 1.39 -24.79 19.77
C THR A 254 2.63 -23.94 20.06
N ILE A 255 2.69 -23.32 21.25
CA ILE A 255 3.87 -22.56 21.70
C ILE A 255 5.04 -23.51 22.01
N ASP A 256 6.21 -23.19 21.47
CA ASP A 256 7.45 -23.95 21.59
C ASP A 256 8.68 -23.00 21.56
N TYR A 257 9.06 -22.50 22.75
CA TYR A 257 10.22 -21.61 22.92
C TYR A 257 11.58 -22.33 22.77
N ALA A 258 11.59 -23.65 22.61
CA ALA A 258 12.83 -24.39 22.33
C ALA A 258 13.30 -24.23 20.87
N GLN A 259 12.44 -23.72 19.98
CA GLN A 259 12.84 -23.34 18.62
C GLN A 259 13.79 -22.13 18.67
N LYS A 260 14.88 -22.22 17.90
CA LYS A 260 15.98 -21.23 17.92
C LYS A 260 16.37 -20.75 16.52
N GLU A 261 15.73 -21.27 15.48
CA GLU A 261 16.07 -21.01 14.08
C GLU A 261 15.91 -19.52 13.72
N ILE A 262 14.90 -18.87 14.31
CA ILE A 262 14.54 -17.48 14.03
C ILE A 262 14.95 -16.58 15.18
N ALA A 263 14.38 -16.81 16.37
CA ALA A 263 14.77 -16.14 17.60
C ALA A 263 15.20 -17.15 18.66
N ASP A 264 16.38 -16.97 19.25
CA ASP A 264 16.80 -17.74 20.41
C ASP A 264 16.21 -17.08 21.67
N PHE A 265 15.24 -17.75 22.29
CA PHE A 265 14.54 -17.26 23.48
C PHE A 265 15.51 -16.75 24.57
N GLU A 266 16.60 -17.47 24.84
CA GLU A 266 17.55 -17.12 25.91
C GLU A 266 18.49 -15.98 25.51
N ASN A 267 18.69 -15.78 24.20
CA ASN A 267 19.67 -14.86 23.63
C ASN A 267 19.04 -13.79 22.71
N LEU A 268 17.73 -13.56 22.81
CA LEU A 268 17.00 -12.61 21.95
C LEU A 268 17.63 -11.22 21.91
N HIS A 269 18.17 -10.74 23.03
CA HIS A 269 18.88 -9.47 23.14
C HIS A 269 20.06 -9.31 22.17
N LEU A 270 20.69 -10.41 21.73
CA LEU A 270 21.76 -10.39 20.73
C LEU A 270 21.23 -10.29 19.29
N GLN A 271 19.94 -10.55 19.09
CA GLN A 271 19.28 -10.59 17.78
C GLN A 271 18.40 -9.35 17.50
N ILE A 272 18.06 -8.57 18.53
CA ILE A 272 17.30 -7.33 18.38
C ILE A 272 18.15 -6.26 17.70
N LEU A 273 17.67 -5.79 16.55
CA LEU A 273 18.32 -4.80 15.72
C LEU A 273 17.94 -3.38 16.15
N ARG A 274 18.91 -2.48 16.32
CA ARG A 274 18.63 -1.06 16.54
C ARG A 274 17.96 -0.38 15.35
N ARG A 275 18.36 -0.74 14.13
CA ARG A 275 17.82 -0.19 12.89
C ARG A 275 17.16 -1.31 12.10
N PRO A 276 15.84 -1.21 11.83
CA PRO A 276 15.15 -2.16 10.97
C PRO A 276 15.84 -2.31 9.61
N PRO A 277 16.08 -3.55 9.14
CA PRO A 277 16.58 -3.80 7.80
C PRO A 277 15.45 -3.61 6.77
N ASP A 278 15.82 -3.32 5.51
CA ASP A 278 14.84 -3.10 4.43
C ASP A 278 13.88 -4.27 4.25
N GLU A 279 14.36 -5.51 4.47
CA GLU A 279 13.57 -6.74 4.32
C GLU A 279 12.33 -6.75 5.23
N ASN A 280 12.44 -6.22 6.45
CA ASN A 280 11.30 -6.12 7.38
C ASN A 280 10.26 -5.10 6.90
N CYS A 281 10.69 -3.98 6.30
CA CYS A 281 9.77 -3.05 5.64
C CYS A 281 9.12 -3.70 4.41
N TRP A 282 9.94 -4.42 3.63
CA TRP A 282 9.56 -5.02 2.36
C TRP A 282 8.55 -6.15 2.53
N THR A 283 8.52 -6.83 3.67
CA THR A 283 7.47 -7.80 4.01
C THR A 283 6.03 -7.30 3.74
N CYS A 284 5.70 -6.09 4.19
CA CYS A 284 4.35 -5.52 4.01
C CYS A 284 4.27 -4.67 2.73
N HIS A 285 5.36 -3.97 2.41
CA HIS A 285 5.38 -3.07 1.26
C HIS A 285 5.51 -3.80 -0.09
N ALA A 286 6.17 -4.96 -0.16
CA ALA A 286 6.42 -5.67 -1.42
C ALA A 286 5.14 -6.01 -2.18
N VAL A 287 4.14 -6.56 -1.49
CA VAL A 287 2.87 -6.95 -2.14
C VAL A 287 2.09 -5.71 -2.56
N SER A 288 1.87 -4.77 -1.63
CA SER A 288 1.08 -3.57 -1.91
C SER A 288 1.74 -2.68 -2.98
N ASP A 289 3.03 -2.38 -2.84
CA ASP A 289 3.77 -1.53 -3.77
C ASP A 289 4.12 -2.26 -5.08
N GLY A 290 4.42 -3.56 -5.04
CA GLY A 290 4.62 -4.36 -6.24
C GLY A 290 3.37 -4.34 -7.10
N ARG A 291 2.22 -4.69 -6.52
CA ARG A 291 0.93 -4.68 -7.24
C ARG A 291 0.49 -3.30 -7.67
N LYS A 292 0.51 -2.29 -6.78
CA LYS A 292 -0.02 -0.96 -7.11
C LYS A 292 0.90 -0.13 -8.00
N ARG A 293 2.21 -0.39 -7.98
CA ARG A 293 3.20 0.50 -8.59
C ARG A 293 4.23 -0.20 -9.47
N GLY A 294 4.31 -1.52 -9.46
CA GLY A 294 5.41 -2.27 -10.09
C GLY A 294 6.73 -2.01 -9.38
N ARG A 295 6.70 -1.71 -8.07
CA ARG A 295 7.90 -1.32 -7.32
C ARG A 295 8.82 -2.51 -7.09
N GLN A 296 10.10 -2.31 -7.34
CA GLN A 296 11.17 -3.22 -6.92
C GLN A 296 12.20 -2.47 -6.07
N TRP A 297 12.81 -3.14 -5.09
CA TRP A 297 13.85 -2.55 -4.24
C TRP A 297 15.09 -3.45 -4.20
N ASN A 298 15.93 -3.35 -5.24
CA ASN A 298 17.19 -4.08 -5.37
C ASN A 298 18.23 -3.22 -6.11
N SER A 299 19.49 -3.67 -6.11
CA SER A 299 20.62 -2.95 -6.74
C SER A 299 20.49 -2.77 -8.24
N ASP A 300 19.72 -3.65 -8.91
CA ASP A 300 19.66 -3.69 -10.37
C ASP A 300 18.61 -2.72 -10.90
N THR A 301 17.62 -2.38 -10.06
CA THR A 301 16.44 -1.59 -10.45
C THR A 301 16.36 -0.24 -9.77
N ASP A 302 17.15 0.02 -8.70
CA ASP A 302 17.21 1.32 -8.04
C ASP A 302 18.64 1.74 -7.71
N ILE A 303 19.07 2.89 -8.23
CA ILE A 303 20.43 3.41 -8.03
C ILE A 303 20.75 3.71 -6.57
N HIS A 304 19.76 4.08 -5.75
CA HIS A 304 19.99 4.37 -4.34
C HIS A 304 20.29 3.07 -3.60
N LYS A 305 19.54 2.00 -3.89
CA LYS A 305 19.82 0.68 -3.35
C LYS A 305 21.19 0.16 -3.80
N ALA A 306 21.55 0.38 -5.07
CA ALA A 306 22.88 0.06 -5.61
C ALA A 306 24.03 0.82 -4.91
N LYS A 307 23.73 1.94 -4.26
CA LYS A 307 24.68 2.72 -3.44
C LYS A 307 24.54 2.47 -1.95
N ASN A 308 23.91 1.36 -1.56
CA ASN A 308 23.72 0.92 -0.18
C ASN A 308 22.85 1.84 0.68
N LEU A 309 21.94 2.62 0.06
CA LEU A 309 20.88 3.29 0.83
C LEU A 309 19.81 2.27 1.23
N THR A 310 19.22 2.53 2.39
CA THR A 310 18.13 1.76 2.99
C THR A 310 16.83 2.57 2.98
N CYS A 311 15.69 1.93 3.26
CA CYS A 311 14.40 2.60 3.42
C CYS A 311 14.51 3.80 4.38
N LEU A 312 15.16 3.59 5.53
CA LEU A 312 15.36 4.60 6.57
C LEU A 312 16.32 5.73 6.19
N SER A 313 17.08 5.59 5.10
CA SER A 313 17.95 6.66 4.58
C SER A 313 17.12 7.84 4.06
N CYS A 314 15.93 7.55 3.52
CA CYS A 314 14.98 8.55 3.03
C CYS A 314 13.80 8.74 3.98
N HIS A 315 13.39 7.69 4.69
CA HIS A 315 12.23 7.62 5.58
C HIS A 315 12.67 7.48 7.06
N PRO A 316 13.32 8.49 7.69
CA PRO A 316 13.73 8.40 9.09
C PRO A 316 12.52 8.27 10.03
N SER A 317 12.71 7.63 11.18
CA SER A 317 11.72 7.56 12.26
C SER A 317 11.93 8.67 13.30
N ASP A 318 10.85 9.09 13.95
CA ASP A 318 10.87 9.79 15.24
C ASP A 318 10.74 8.83 16.44
N LYS A 319 10.59 9.36 17.66
CA LYS A 319 10.48 8.59 18.91
C LYS A 319 9.12 7.88 19.06
N GLU A 320 8.05 8.44 18.52
CA GLU A 320 6.73 7.83 18.41
C GLU A 320 6.62 6.81 17.26
N HIS A 321 7.73 6.48 16.57
CA HIS A 321 7.74 5.55 15.43
C HIS A 321 6.88 6.02 14.23
N ASN A 322 6.76 7.33 14.04
CA ASN A 322 6.36 7.88 12.76
C ASN A 322 7.55 7.84 11.80
N PHE A 323 7.50 6.92 10.85
CA PHE A 323 8.41 6.92 9.72
C PHE A 323 8.01 8.03 8.74
N ALA A 324 8.97 8.89 8.43
CA ALA A 324 8.77 10.05 7.61
C ALA A 324 8.28 9.65 6.21
N LYS A 325 7.11 10.10 5.78
CA LYS A 325 6.53 9.75 4.48
C LYS A 325 6.79 10.80 3.39
N GLY A 326 6.63 10.37 2.15
CA GLY A 326 6.61 11.25 0.98
C GLY A 326 5.26 11.91 0.73
N ASN A 327 5.15 12.54 -0.43
CA ASN A 327 3.87 13.04 -0.95
C ASN A 327 3.29 12.02 -1.92
N THR A 328 2.14 11.43 -1.59
CA THR A 328 1.45 10.44 -2.41
C THR A 328 0.02 10.88 -2.69
N LEU A 329 -0.49 10.60 -3.89
CA LEU A 329 -1.80 11.11 -4.35
C LEU A 329 -2.99 10.41 -3.70
N GLN A 330 -3.07 9.07 -3.74
CA GLN A 330 -4.16 8.34 -3.08
C GLN A 330 -3.89 7.97 -1.62
N GLU A 331 -2.63 7.77 -1.22
CA GLU A 331 -2.30 7.19 0.10
C GLU A 331 -2.09 8.26 1.17
N THR A 332 -3.20 8.90 1.57
CA THR A 332 -3.17 9.96 2.58
C THR A 332 -3.20 9.37 3.99
N VAL A 333 -2.05 8.97 4.52
CA VAL A 333 -1.84 8.61 5.93
C VAL A 333 -2.44 9.62 6.95
N GLY A 334 -2.53 10.89 6.53
CA GLY A 334 -2.91 12.07 7.32
C GLY A 334 -2.25 13.29 6.67
N GLU A 335 -2.94 14.44 6.57
CA GLU A 335 -2.36 15.64 5.96
C GLU A 335 -1.26 16.27 6.81
N ASP A 336 -1.38 16.12 8.12
CA ASP A 336 -0.47 16.55 9.18
C ASP A 336 0.89 15.85 9.16
N LEU A 337 0.98 14.68 8.53
CA LEU A 337 2.22 13.91 8.39
C LEU A 337 2.87 14.03 7.00
N ASN A 338 2.42 14.97 6.16
CA ASN A 338 2.87 15.06 4.76
C ASN A 338 4.31 15.55 4.60
N ASN A 339 5.08 14.81 3.79
CA ASN A 339 6.40 15.18 3.28
C ASN A 339 7.52 15.47 4.33
N PRO A 340 7.63 14.78 5.47
CA PRO A 340 8.81 14.86 6.32
C PRO A 340 10.02 14.06 5.78
N MET A 341 9.84 13.22 4.75
CA MET A 341 10.95 12.44 4.17
C MET A 341 12.01 13.33 3.53
N TYR A 342 13.23 12.82 3.40
CA TYR A 342 14.27 13.55 2.66
C TYR A 342 13.96 13.53 1.17
N SER A 343 13.92 14.72 0.57
CA SER A 343 13.70 14.90 -0.86
C SER A 343 14.97 14.68 -1.67
N CYS A 344 14.83 14.52 -2.99
CA CYS A 344 15.98 14.48 -3.90
C CYS A 344 16.88 15.72 -3.72
N GLU A 345 16.28 16.90 -3.53
CA GLU A 345 17.03 18.15 -3.39
C GLU A 345 17.82 18.22 -2.07
N ASP A 346 17.34 17.60 -0.99
CA ASP A 346 18.06 17.58 0.29
C ASP A 346 19.44 16.91 0.15
N CYS A 347 19.51 15.82 -0.60
CA CYS A 347 20.78 15.12 -0.85
C CYS A 347 21.55 15.75 -2.02
N HIS A 348 20.92 15.91 -3.19
CA HIS A 348 21.60 16.27 -4.43
C HIS A 348 21.94 17.77 -4.53
N TYR A 349 21.26 18.66 -3.80
CA TYR A 349 21.55 20.11 -3.80
C TYR A 349 22.02 20.61 -2.44
N LYS A 350 21.31 20.26 -1.36
CA LYS A 350 21.65 20.75 -0.01
C LYS A 350 22.77 19.94 0.66
N GLY A 351 23.18 18.82 0.07
CA GLY A 351 24.34 18.06 0.50
C GLY A 351 24.14 17.30 1.80
N LYS A 352 22.90 16.91 2.12
CA LYS A 352 22.58 16.12 3.31
C LYS A 352 23.31 14.78 3.33
N ASP A 353 23.37 14.12 2.17
CA ASP A 353 24.27 13.01 1.92
C ASP A 353 25.47 13.51 1.11
N LYS A 354 26.67 13.42 1.69
CA LYS A 354 27.92 13.83 1.04
C LYS A 354 28.29 12.95 -0.16
N LYS A 355 27.75 11.73 -0.24
CA LYS A 355 27.98 10.80 -1.35
C LYS A 355 27.01 11.02 -2.52
N ALA A 356 25.97 11.85 -2.34
CA ALA A 356 25.01 12.12 -3.40
C ALA A 356 25.64 12.94 -4.54
N PRO A 357 25.48 12.52 -5.81
CA PRO A 357 26.04 13.25 -6.94
C PRO A 357 25.35 14.60 -7.13
N ARG A 358 26.13 15.65 -7.45
CA ARG A 358 25.63 16.99 -7.77
C ARG A 358 25.75 17.25 -9.27
N HIS A 359 24.92 16.56 -10.04
CA HIS A 359 24.98 16.63 -11.50
C HIS A 359 24.39 17.93 -12.04
N LYS A 360 25.00 18.48 -13.10
CA LYS A 360 24.52 19.66 -13.81
C LYS A 360 23.77 19.20 -15.06
N HIS A 361 22.44 19.30 -15.03
CA HIS A 361 21.60 18.83 -16.13
C HIS A 361 21.89 19.58 -17.44
N PRO A 362 21.87 18.90 -18.60
CA PRO A 362 22.24 19.47 -19.91
C PRO A 362 21.13 20.33 -20.55
N PHE A 363 20.17 20.83 -19.76
CA PHE A 363 19.01 21.57 -20.22
C PHE A 363 18.68 22.75 -19.30
N SER A 364 17.85 23.67 -19.81
CA SER A 364 17.43 24.86 -19.05
C SER A 364 16.87 24.49 -17.67
N PRO A 365 17.28 25.18 -16.59
CA PRO A 365 16.72 25.00 -15.25
C PRO A 365 15.20 25.19 -15.17
N ARG A 366 14.58 25.80 -16.19
CA ARG A 366 13.12 25.90 -16.32
C ARG A 366 12.43 24.54 -16.30
N HIS A 367 13.08 23.47 -16.77
CA HIS A 367 12.53 22.11 -16.69
C HIS A 367 12.31 21.69 -15.24
N MET A 368 13.27 21.95 -14.35
CA MET A 368 13.16 21.56 -12.93
C MET A 368 12.07 22.34 -12.18
N LYS A 369 11.61 23.48 -12.71
CA LYS A 369 10.42 24.18 -12.18
C LYS A 369 9.12 23.49 -12.57
N ARG A 370 9.11 22.74 -13.67
CA ARG A 370 7.91 22.20 -14.31
C ARG A 370 7.83 20.67 -14.30
N ILE A 371 8.94 19.97 -14.15
CA ILE A 371 9.07 18.52 -14.22
C ILE A 371 9.74 18.06 -12.93
N ALA A 372 9.10 17.14 -12.22
CA ALA A 372 9.68 16.55 -11.02
C ALA A 372 10.87 15.65 -11.38
N CYS A 373 11.85 15.52 -10.48
CA CYS A 373 13.04 14.69 -10.69
C CYS A 373 12.64 13.27 -11.11
N GLN A 374 11.63 12.70 -10.44
CA GLN A 374 11.09 11.38 -10.68
C GLN A 374 10.62 11.19 -12.13
N THR A 375 10.08 12.21 -12.79
CA THR A 375 9.57 12.08 -14.17
C THR A 375 10.68 11.73 -15.15
N CYS A 376 11.89 12.23 -14.94
CA CYS A 376 13.04 11.91 -15.79
C CYS A 376 13.79 10.67 -15.29
N HIS A 377 13.83 10.48 -13.98
CA HIS A 377 14.60 9.45 -13.31
C HIS A 377 13.85 8.13 -13.07
N ILE A 378 12.55 8.06 -13.39
CA ILE A 378 11.75 6.83 -13.43
C ILE A 378 11.13 6.73 -14.84
N PRO A 379 11.95 6.49 -15.87
CA PRO A 379 11.53 6.55 -17.26
C PRO A 379 10.63 5.37 -17.67
N TYR A 380 10.84 4.22 -17.04
CA TYR A 380 10.12 2.97 -17.25
C TYR A 380 10.16 2.13 -15.96
N LEU A 381 9.35 1.08 -15.90
CA LEU A 381 9.41 0.02 -14.89
C LEU A 381 9.40 -1.34 -15.59
N THR A 382 9.88 -2.35 -14.87
CA THR A 382 10.10 -3.72 -15.38
C THR A 382 9.27 -4.77 -14.65
N ALA A 383 8.72 -4.46 -13.47
CA ALA A 383 7.80 -5.35 -12.78
C ALA A 383 6.36 -5.04 -13.17
N SER A 384 5.58 -6.09 -13.39
CA SER A 384 4.15 -5.99 -13.63
C SER A 384 3.43 -5.33 -12.44
N ALA A 385 2.37 -4.58 -12.74
CA ALA A 385 1.53 -3.93 -11.76
C ALA A 385 0.04 -4.10 -12.14
N ASP A 386 -0.86 -4.06 -11.17
CA ASP A 386 -2.28 -3.98 -11.42
C ASP A 386 -2.61 -2.66 -12.14
N ILE A 387 -3.37 -2.70 -13.24
CA ILE A 387 -3.79 -1.53 -14.01
C ILE A 387 -5.32 -1.35 -14.08
N VAL A 388 -6.09 -2.42 -13.89
CA VAL A 388 -7.56 -2.37 -13.85
C VAL A 388 -8.10 -3.24 -12.71
N TYR A 389 -8.97 -2.66 -11.89
CA TYR A 389 -9.81 -3.37 -10.92
C TYR A 389 -11.25 -3.38 -11.42
N ASP A 390 -11.72 -4.54 -11.84
CA ASP A 390 -13.10 -4.72 -12.27
C ASP A 390 -13.90 -5.41 -11.15
N HIS A 391 -14.73 -4.63 -10.49
CA HIS A 391 -15.67 -5.08 -9.46
C HIS A 391 -17.08 -5.34 -10.02
N ALA A 392 -17.31 -5.01 -11.29
CA ALA A 392 -18.64 -4.95 -11.89
C ALA A 392 -19.02 -6.27 -12.58
N SER A 393 -18.10 -6.82 -13.37
CA SER A 393 -18.47 -7.82 -14.37
C SER A 393 -18.84 -9.18 -13.79
N THR A 394 -18.10 -9.68 -12.81
CA THR A 394 -18.37 -11.03 -12.25
C THR A 394 -18.98 -11.00 -10.84
N GLY A 395 -19.10 -9.84 -10.21
CA GLY A 395 -19.43 -9.68 -8.77
C GLY A 395 -18.34 -10.18 -7.81
N LYS A 396 -17.21 -10.66 -8.34
CA LYS A 396 -15.92 -10.74 -7.67
C LYS A 396 -14.99 -9.71 -8.32
N THR A 397 -13.91 -9.38 -7.65
CA THR A 397 -12.91 -8.50 -8.26
C THR A 397 -12.07 -9.29 -9.26
N THR A 398 -12.06 -8.84 -10.51
CA THR A 398 -11.09 -9.23 -11.52
C THR A 398 -9.98 -8.19 -11.56
N LEU A 399 -8.73 -8.65 -11.60
CA LEU A 399 -7.54 -7.82 -11.55
C LEU A 399 -6.78 -8.04 -12.86
N TYR A 400 -6.50 -6.97 -13.57
CA TYR A 400 -5.69 -7.03 -14.77
C TYR A 400 -4.38 -6.30 -14.58
N GLU A 401 -3.32 -6.89 -15.11
CA GLU A 401 -1.96 -6.40 -15.01
C GLU A 401 -1.57 -5.47 -16.18
N THR A 402 -0.50 -4.69 -15.99
CA THR A 402 0.05 -3.76 -16.98
C THR A 402 0.37 -4.45 -18.30
N SER A 403 0.89 -5.68 -18.29
CA SER A 403 1.28 -6.45 -19.48
C SER A 403 0.12 -6.73 -20.44
N ARG A 404 -1.12 -6.67 -19.96
CA ARG A 404 -2.30 -6.86 -20.80
C ARG A 404 -2.61 -5.65 -21.69
N PHE A 405 -2.30 -4.46 -21.22
CA PHE A 405 -2.74 -3.21 -21.84
C PHE A 405 -1.59 -2.27 -22.22
N LEU A 406 -0.38 -2.56 -21.75
CA LEU A 406 0.83 -1.79 -21.97
C LEU A 406 1.94 -2.74 -22.41
N SER A 407 2.87 -2.19 -23.18
CA SER A 407 4.04 -2.91 -23.67
C SER A 407 5.30 -2.04 -23.59
N ASN A 408 6.40 -2.63 -24.04
CA ASN A 408 7.66 -1.93 -24.24
C ASN A 408 7.64 -0.94 -25.44
N GLN A 409 6.51 -0.79 -26.14
CA GLN A 409 6.27 0.19 -27.20
C GLN A 409 5.24 1.26 -26.75
N PRO A 410 5.66 2.39 -26.14
CA PRO A 410 4.74 3.32 -25.50
C PRO A 410 3.83 4.09 -26.46
N LEU A 411 4.15 4.14 -27.77
CA LEU A 411 3.32 4.79 -28.79
C LEU A 411 2.24 3.86 -29.37
N ASP A 412 2.44 2.54 -29.24
CA ASP A 412 1.54 1.49 -29.71
C ASP A 412 1.54 0.32 -28.69
N PRO A 413 0.83 0.49 -27.56
CA PRO A 413 0.96 -0.37 -26.39
C PRO A 413 0.40 -1.78 -26.59
N MET A 414 -0.26 -2.05 -27.72
CA MET A 414 -0.75 -3.38 -28.08
C MET A 414 0.26 -4.18 -28.92
N THR A 415 1.42 -3.59 -29.22
CA THR A 415 2.52 -4.23 -29.94
C THR A 415 3.76 -4.27 -29.07
N SER A 416 4.58 -5.30 -29.21
CA SER A 416 5.86 -5.42 -28.51
C SER A 416 7.03 -5.26 -29.48
N VAL A 417 8.05 -4.52 -29.06
CA VAL A 417 9.34 -4.44 -29.75
C VAL A 417 10.15 -5.70 -29.45
N PRO A 418 10.53 -6.50 -30.46
CA PRO A 418 11.39 -7.67 -30.26
C PRO A 418 12.77 -7.27 -29.72
N GLY A 419 13.36 -8.12 -28.88
CA GLY A 419 14.72 -7.92 -28.35
C GLY A 419 14.82 -6.96 -27.17
N LEU A 420 13.71 -6.35 -26.73
CA LEU A 420 13.60 -5.66 -25.44
C LEU A 420 12.85 -6.54 -24.44
N ASP A 421 13.06 -6.31 -23.15
CA ASP A 421 12.29 -6.99 -22.10
C ASP A 421 10.79 -6.71 -22.31
N PRO A 422 9.96 -7.76 -22.47
CA PRO A 422 8.52 -7.61 -22.69
C PRO A 422 7.78 -7.04 -21.48
N ASN A 423 8.37 -7.06 -20.28
CA ASN A 423 7.77 -6.52 -19.07
C ASN A 423 7.99 -5.01 -18.89
N ILE A 424 8.77 -4.37 -19.77
CA ILE A 424 8.97 -2.92 -19.72
C ILE A 424 7.63 -2.22 -20.00
N TRP A 425 7.24 -1.33 -19.10
CA TRP A 425 6.14 -0.40 -19.33
C TRP A 425 6.52 1.02 -18.89
N TYR A 426 5.86 2.01 -19.46
CA TYR A 426 6.19 3.42 -19.28
C TYR A 426 5.11 4.10 -18.42
N PRO A 427 5.49 4.80 -17.34
CA PRO A 427 4.54 5.55 -16.54
C PRO A 427 3.70 6.52 -17.36
N ALA A 428 2.46 6.76 -16.92
CA ALA A 428 1.74 7.95 -17.35
C ALA A 428 2.36 9.20 -16.67
N VAL A 429 1.96 10.38 -17.13
CA VAL A 429 2.36 11.65 -16.51
C VAL A 429 1.13 12.50 -16.20
N GLN A 430 1.17 13.18 -15.06
CA GLN A 430 0.11 14.07 -14.62
C GLN A 430 0.69 15.39 -14.11
N GLU A 431 -0.06 16.48 -14.29
CA GLU A 431 0.24 17.76 -13.69
C GLU A 431 -0.34 17.89 -12.28
N ILE A 432 0.53 18.15 -11.30
CA ILE A 432 0.17 18.25 -9.88
C ILE A 432 0.90 19.44 -9.28
N LYS A 433 0.12 20.40 -8.75
CA LYS A 433 0.65 21.65 -8.15
C LYS A 433 1.69 22.34 -9.07
N GLY A 434 1.41 22.37 -10.38
CA GLY A 434 2.28 23.00 -11.37
C GLY A 434 3.52 22.18 -11.78
N ARG A 435 3.68 20.92 -11.33
CA ARG A 435 4.76 20.02 -11.77
C ARG A 435 4.21 18.78 -12.47
N ILE A 436 4.87 18.35 -13.55
CA ILE A 436 4.65 17.08 -14.23
C ILE A 436 5.35 15.99 -13.41
N VAL A 437 4.58 15.01 -12.92
CA VAL A 437 5.05 13.87 -12.11
C VAL A 437 4.73 12.55 -12.81
N PRO A 438 5.52 11.47 -12.58
CA PRO A 438 5.18 10.16 -13.11
C PRO A 438 4.11 9.49 -12.23
N VAL A 439 3.12 8.90 -12.88
CA VAL A 439 2.02 8.20 -12.22
C VAL A 439 1.73 6.89 -12.93
N LYS A 440 1.16 5.93 -12.20
CA LYS A 440 0.47 4.78 -12.77
C LYS A 440 -1.03 4.98 -12.58
N SER A 441 -1.76 5.13 -13.67
CA SER A 441 -3.22 5.20 -13.63
C SER A 441 -3.80 3.81 -13.34
N LEU A 442 -4.68 3.72 -12.34
CA LEU A 442 -5.47 2.53 -12.06
C LEU A 442 -6.92 2.81 -12.46
N ILE A 443 -7.47 2.03 -13.37
CA ILE A 443 -8.88 2.11 -13.73
C ILE A 443 -9.66 1.24 -12.75
N VAL A 444 -10.77 1.76 -12.23
CA VAL A 444 -11.67 0.98 -11.38
C VAL A 444 -13.06 1.01 -11.97
N ILE A 445 -13.64 -0.18 -12.17
CA ILE A 445 -14.98 -0.37 -12.70
C ILE A 445 -15.85 -0.92 -11.58
N TYR A 446 -16.96 -0.26 -11.25
CA TYR A 446 -17.81 -0.68 -10.14
C TYR A 446 -19.26 -0.23 -10.28
N TRP A 447 -20.17 -0.99 -9.64
CA TRP A 447 -21.57 -0.61 -9.45
C TRP A 447 -21.73 0.28 -8.22
N GLY A 448 -22.51 1.35 -8.35
CA GLY A 448 -22.78 2.29 -7.28
C GLY A 448 -24.25 2.69 -7.19
N ASP A 449 -24.60 3.38 -6.10
CA ASP A 449 -25.87 4.03 -5.86
C ASP A 449 -25.66 5.56 -5.89
N LEU A 450 -26.28 6.24 -6.85
CA LEU A 450 -26.15 7.68 -7.03
C LEU A 450 -27.07 8.43 -6.06
N ASP A 451 -26.50 9.27 -5.21
CA ASP A 451 -27.26 10.27 -4.49
C ASP A 451 -27.60 11.42 -5.47
N GLU A 452 -28.88 11.56 -5.83
CA GLU A 452 -29.32 12.57 -6.78
C GLU A 452 -29.16 14.01 -6.27
N ASN A 453 -29.04 14.23 -4.96
CA ASN A 453 -28.86 15.55 -4.37
C ASN A 453 -27.39 15.95 -4.36
N THR A 454 -26.52 15.07 -3.86
CA THR A 454 -25.09 15.36 -3.72
C THR A 454 -24.29 15.06 -4.98
N LYS A 455 -24.88 14.32 -5.92
CA LYS A 455 -24.24 13.77 -7.14
C LYS A 455 -23.07 12.84 -6.82
N VAL A 456 -23.00 12.31 -5.60
CA VAL A 456 -21.97 11.37 -5.20
C VAL A 456 -22.48 9.94 -5.41
N VAL A 457 -21.62 9.09 -5.96
CA VAL A 457 -21.90 7.66 -6.15
C VAL A 457 -21.32 6.87 -4.99
N LYS A 458 -22.19 6.24 -4.20
CA LYS A 458 -21.80 5.29 -3.15
C LYS A 458 -21.55 3.91 -3.77
N PRO A 459 -20.34 3.35 -3.66
CA PRO A 459 -20.08 2.00 -4.17
C PRO A 459 -20.92 0.97 -3.42
N ILE A 460 -21.55 0.06 -4.15
CA ILE A 460 -22.36 -1.02 -3.59
C ILE A 460 -21.41 -2.11 -3.08
N PRO A 461 -21.54 -2.59 -1.83
CA PRO A 461 -20.72 -3.68 -1.32
C PRO A 461 -20.79 -4.93 -2.21
N LEU A 462 -19.63 -5.55 -2.48
CA LEU A 462 -19.53 -6.68 -3.40
C LEU A 462 -20.42 -7.87 -3.00
N TRP A 463 -20.66 -8.07 -1.71
CA TRP A 463 -21.54 -9.14 -1.25
C TRP A 463 -22.98 -8.96 -1.74
N LYS A 464 -23.47 -7.71 -1.86
CA LYS A 464 -24.79 -7.43 -2.45
C LYS A 464 -24.81 -7.74 -3.95
N ILE A 465 -23.74 -7.40 -4.66
CA ILE A 465 -23.60 -7.71 -6.10
C ILE A 465 -23.54 -9.23 -6.35
N ARG A 466 -22.98 -10.01 -5.43
CA ARG A 466 -22.99 -11.48 -5.53
C ARG A 466 -24.36 -12.10 -5.32
N GLU A 467 -25.20 -11.48 -4.49
CA GLU A 467 -26.52 -12.00 -4.12
C GLU A 467 -27.63 -11.64 -5.13
N VAL A 468 -27.43 -10.62 -5.99
CA VAL A 468 -28.40 -10.32 -7.06
C VAL A 468 -28.36 -11.37 -8.17
N LYS A 469 -29.52 -11.63 -8.81
CA LYS A 469 -29.59 -12.45 -10.02
C LYS A 469 -28.94 -11.69 -11.18
N LYS A 470 -27.69 -12.02 -11.48
CA LYS A 470 -26.91 -11.36 -12.54
C LYS A 470 -27.51 -11.65 -13.92
N PRO A 471 -27.63 -10.64 -14.80
CA PRO A 471 -27.92 -10.87 -16.20
C PRO A 471 -26.75 -11.61 -16.88
N PRO A 472 -26.99 -12.30 -18.00
CA PRO A 472 -25.90 -12.81 -18.83
C PRO A 472 -25.08 -11.64 -19.39
N LEU A 473 -23.77 -11.80 -19.38
CA LEU A 473 -22.79 -10.89 -19.97
C LEU A 473 -21.98 -11.67 -21.01
N LYS A 474 -21.52 -11.01 -22.06
CA LYS A 474 -20.66 -11.57 -23.10
C LYS A 474 -19.20 -11.23 -22.82
N ASP A 475 -18.33 -12.16 -23.16
CA ASP A 475 -16.90 -11.90 -23.28
C ASP A 475 -16.64 -11.35 -24.68
N ASP A 476 -16.40 -10.05 -24.77
CA ASP A 476 -16.22 -9.33 -26.02
C ASP A 476 -14.76 -9.21 -26.45
N ASN A 477 -13.82 -9.55 -25.57
CA ASN A 477 -12.38 -9.51 -25.85
C ASN A 477 -11.70 -10.90 -25.86
N ASP A 478 -12.49 -11.96 -25.68
CA ASP A 478 -12.12 -13.37 -25.71
C ASP A 478 -11.05 -13.74 -24.66
N ASP A 479 -11.09 -13.13 -23.47
CA ASP A 479 -10.16 -13.41 -22.38
C ASP A 479 -10.65 -14.40 -21.32
N GLY A 480 -11.88 -14.91 -21.48
CA GLY A 480 -12.57 -15.80 -20.57
C GLY A 480 -13.37 -15.10 -19.46
N ILE A 481 -13.46 -13.77 -19.46
CA ILE A 481 -14.13 -12.96 -18.44
C ILE A 481 -15.15 -12.06 -19.15
N PRO A 482 -16.46 -12.29 -18.96
CA PRO A 482 -17.46 -11.47 -19.62
C PRO A 482 -17.46 -10.05 -19.08
N GLU A 483 -17.80 -9.06 -19.91
CA GLU A 483 -17.81 -7.64 -19.56
C GLU A 483 -19.21 -7.04 -19.46
N ALA A 484 -19.37 -6.06 -18.56
CA ALA A 484 -20.53 -5.17 -18.57
C ALA A 484 -20.22 -3.90 -19.39
N ASN A 485 -20.34 -3.98 -20.72
CA ASN A 485 -19.90 -2.93 -21.64
C ASN A 485 -20.94 -2.52 -22.69
N SER A 486 -21.77 -3.42 -23.23
CA SER A 486 -22.81 -3.02 -24.18
C SER A 486 -23.96 -2.26 -23.47
N PRO A 487 -24.65 -1.33 -24.16
CA PRO A 487 -25.83 -0.66 -23.58
C PRO A 487 -26.90 -1.64 -23.09
N GLU A 488 -27.10 -2.76 -23.77
CA GLU A 488 -28.08 -3.78 -23.42
C GLU A 488 -27.72 -4.51 -22.12
N GLU A 489 -26.45 -4.89 -21.95
CA GLU A 489 -25.95 -5.53 -20.73
C GLU A 489 -25.98 -4.59 -19.54
N VAL A 490 -25.49 -3.36 -19.74
CA VAL A 490 -25.51 -2.32 -18.71
C VAL A 490 -26.96 -2.06 -18.28
N LYS A 491 -27.90 -1.95 -19.23
CA LYS A 491 -29.34 -1.80 -18.94
C LYS A 491 -29.89 -2.97 -18.13
N ALA A 492 -29.57 -4.21 -18.52
CA ALA A 492 -30.04 -5.40 -17.84
C ALA A 492 -29.54 -5.45 -16.39
N PHE A 493 -28.27 -5.10 -16.17
CA PHE A 493 -27.67 -5.12 -14.83
C PHE A 493 -28.22 -3.99 -13.94
N LEU A 494 -28.37 -2.77 -14.49
CA LEU A 494 -28.99 -1.65 -13.77
C LEU A 494 -30.41 -1.97 -13.30
N LYS A 495 -31.17 -2.74 -14.08
CA LYS A 495 -32.49 -3.25 -13.66
C LYS A 495 -32.38 -4.32 -12.57
N ALA A 496 -31.41 -5.24 -12.69
CA ALA A 496 -31.17 -6.29 -11.71
C ALA A 496 -30.76 -5.75 -10.32
N LEU A 497 -30.17 -4.56 -10.25
CA LEU A 497 -29.81 -3.90 -8.98
C LEU A 497 -31.00 -3.24 -8.26
N LYS A 498 -32.15 -3.07 -8.90
CA LYS A 498 -33.38 -2.52 -8.29
C LYS A 498 -34.17 -3.58 -7.53
N VAL A 499 -33.49 -4.27 -6.63
CA VAL A 499 -34.06 -5.33 -5.78
C VAL A 499 -33.82 -5.03 -4.30
N LYS A 500 -34.45 -5.80 -3.43
CA LYS A 500 -34.14 -5.80 -2.00
C LYS A 500 -33.12 -6.88 -1.69
N ASP A 501 -32.21 -6.59 -0.76
CA ASP A 501 -31.33 -7.59 -0.16
C ASP A 501 -32.11 -8.51 0.78
N LYS A 502 -31.43 -9.54 1.30
CA LYS A 502 -32.01 -10.52 2.23
C LYS A 502 -32.51 -9.94 3.55
N PHE A 503 -32.18 -8.69 3.86
CA PHE A 503 -32.69 -7.97 5.03
C PHE A 503 -33.85 -7.03 4.69
N GLY A 504 -34.34 -7.07 3.44
CA GLY A 504 -35.47 -6.26 2.98
C GLY A 504 -35.12 -4.82 2.59
N ASN A 505 -33.84 -4.45 2.58
CA ASN A 505 -33.40 -3.10 2.21
C ASN A 505 -33.09 -3.02 0.71
N PRO A 506 -33.35 -1.90 0.02
CA PRO A 506 -32.92 -1.73 -1.36
C PRO A 506 -31.40 -1.94 -1.52
N VAL A 507 -31.00 -2.70 -2.53
CA VAL A 507 -29.56 -2.84 -2.90
C VAL A 507 -29.01 -1.50 -3.38
N ALA A 508 -29.77 -0.81 -4.24
CA ALA A 508 -29.53 0.56 -4.68
C ALA A 508 -30.86 1.23 -5.04
N ASN A 509 -30.97 2.53 -4.79
CA ASN A 509 -32.15 3.31 -5.19
C ASN A 509 -32.00 3.84 -6.62
N HIS A 510 -30.82 4.37 -6.93
CA HIS A 510 -30.42 4.93 -8.21
C HIS A 510 -29.13 4.23 -8.67
N PRO A 511 -29.22 2.95 -9.10
CA PRO A 511 -28.03 2.20 -9.52
C PRO A 511 -27.36 2.87 -10.71
N VAL A 512 -26.02 2.83 -10.71
CA VAL A 512 -25.17 3.34 -11.78
C VAL A 512 -23.96 2.42 -11.99
N LEU A 513 -23.41 2.41 -13.21
CA LEU A 513 -22.07 1.87 -13.50
C LEU A 513 -21.08 3.02 -13.56
N ILE A 514 -19.93 2.87 -12.91
CA ILE A 514 -18.77 3.76 -13.05
C ILE A 514 -17.72 3.04 -13.90
N LYS A 515 -17.38 3.63 -15.06
CA LYS A 515 -16.44 3.04 -16.03
C LYS A 515 -15.91 4.10 -17.02
N GLY A 516 -14.60 4.06 -17.28
CA GLY A 516 -13.99 4.74 -18.43
C GLY A 516 -14.20 6.26 -18.51
N ASP A 517 -14.10 7.00 -17.40
CA ASP A 517 -14.46 8.44 -17.24
C ASP A 517 -15.97 8.76 -17.26
N PHE A 518 -16.85 7.75 -17.30
CA PHE A 518 -18.29 7.96 -17.34
C PHE A 518 -19.06 7.24 -16.23
N LEU A 519 -20.21 7.82 -15.92
CA LEU A 519 -21.32 7.23 -15.20
C LEU A 519 -22.38 6.81 -16.21
N TYR A 520 -22.86 5.57 -16.08
CA TYR A 520 -23.97 5.03 -16.86
C TYR A 520 -25.17 4.80 -15.95
N ARG A 521 -26.35 5.25 -16.37
CA ARG A 521 -27.60 5.07 -15.63
C ARG A 521 -28.79 4.92 -16.58
N LEU A 522 -29.95 4.54 -16.04
CA LEU A 522 -31.19 4.53 -16.80
C LEU A 522 -31.81 5.93 -16.84
N ASP A 523 -32.15 6.40 -18.02
CA ASP A 523 -32.94 7.62 -18.22
C ASP A 523 -34.42 7.41 -17.86
N LYS A 524 -35.25 8.45 -18.08
CA LYS A 524 -36.70 8.37 -17.81
C LYS A 524 -37.44 7.38 -18.71
N LYS A 525 -36.88 7.02 -19.87
CA LYS A 525 -37.43 6.03 -20.81
C LYS A 525 -36.94 4.61 -20.49
N GLY A 526 -36.01 4.47 -19.56
CA GLY A 526 -35.39 3.21 -19.18
C GLY A 526 -34.26 2.79 -20.12
N GLU A 527 -33.74 3.70 -20.94
CA GLU A 527 -32.56 3.49 -21.79
C GLU A 527 -31.28 3.93 -21.07
N VAL A 528 -30.13 3.39 -21.49
CA VAL A 528 -28.85 3.76 -20.88
C VAL A 528 -28.44 5.15 -21.37
N GLU A 529 -28.23 6.05 -20.43
CA GLU A 529 -27.55 7.32 -20.67
C GLU A 529 -26.17 7.31 -20.00
N LYS A 530 -25.21 7.93 -20.70
CA LYS A 530 -23.79 8.01 -20.32
C LYS A 530 -23.41 9.48 -20.14
N MET A 531 -22.78 9.81 -19.01
CA MET A 531 -22.33 11.17 -18.69
C MET A 531 -20.96 11.18 -18.01
N LYS A 532 -20.15 12.21 -18.27
CA LYS A 532 -18.85 12.34 -17.59
C LYS A 532 -19.03 12.48 -16.09
N HIS A 533 -18.16 11.83 -15.31
CA HIS A 533 -18.28 11.85 -13.86
C HIS A 533 -16.90 11.79 -13.18
N GLU A 534 -16.67 12.65 -12.19
CA GLU A 534 -15.35 12.76 -11.53
C GLU A 534 -14.91 11.46 -10.85
N GLN A 535 -15.84 10.71 -10.24
CA GLN A 535 -15.53 9.42 -9.61
C GLN A 535 -15.18 8.30 -10.60
N ALA A 536 -15.40 8.53 -11.90
CA ALA A 536 -15.02 7.60 -12.96
C ALA A 536 -13.61 7.84 -13.52
N HIS A 537 -12.95 8.91 -13.07
CA HIS A 537 -11.57 9.18 -13.46
C HIS A 537 -10.62 8.08 -12.96
N PRO A 538 -9.61 7.67 -13.77
CA PRO A 538 -8.56 6.79 -13.32
C PRO A 538 -7.87 7.30 -12.05
N GLN A 539 -7.61 6.39 -11.12
CA GLN A 539 -6.92 6.66 -9.87
C GLN A 539 -5.41 6.68 -10.12
N ASP A 540 -4.81 7.87 -10.18
CA ASP A 540 -3.38 8.06 -10.43
C ASP A 540 -2.48 7.84 -9.21
N ILE A 541 -1.75 6.72 -9.20
CA ILE A 541 -0.81 6.37 -8.12
C ILE A 541 0.56 6.96 -8.43
N SER A 542 1.10 7.75 -7.51
CA SER A 542 2.44 8.35 -7.65
C SER A 542 3.56 7.30 -7.64
N LEU A 543 4.53 7.47 -8.55
CA LEU A 543 5.73 6.65 -8.63
C LEU A 543 6.94 7.39 -8.07
N SER A 544 7.76 6.72 -7.26
CA SER A 544 8.83 7.38 -6.49
C SER A 544 10.04 6.50 -6.19
N HIS A 545 10.10 5.30 -6.76
CA HIS A 545 11.17 4.31 -6.58
C HIS A 545 11.55 3.76 -7.96
N ASN A 546 12.53 2.86 -8.02
CA ASN A 546 13.12 2.37 -9.27
C ASN A 546 13.82 3.50 -10.02
N VAL A 547 14.51 4.34 -9.25
CA VAL A 547 15.20 5.51 -9.78
C VAL A 547 16.45 5.05 -10.52
N VAL A 548 16.58 5.49 -11.76
CA VAL A 548 17.76 5.24 -12.61
C VAL A 548 18.66 6.46 -12.70
N SER A 549 19.89 6.25 -13.17
CA SER A 549 20.88 7.30 -13.39
C SER A 549 21.60 7.11 -14.75
N GLY A 550 22.40 8.10 -15.15
CA GLY A 550 23.22 8.01 -16.37
C GLY A 550 22.39 8.03 -17.66
N ALA A 551 22.78 7.20 -18.63
CA ALA A 551 22.19 7.17 -19.97
C ALA A 551 20.74 6.67 -20.02
N ASN A 552 20.25 6.02 -18.96
CA ASN A 552 18.87 5.53 -18.90
C ASN A 552 17.86 6.64 -18.54
N VAL A 553 18.33 7.79 -18.05
CA VAL A 553 17.48 8.93 -17.65
C VAL A 553 16.92 9.63 -18.90
N VAL A 554 15.63 10.00 -18.86
CA VAL A 554 15.02 10.82 -19.92
C VAL A 554 15.66 12.21 -19.95
N GLY A 555 16.11 12.64 -21.13
CA GLY A 555 16.82 13.90 -21.33
C GLY A 555 18.34 13.78 -21.25
N SER A 556 18.87 12.59 -20.96
CA SER A 556 20.33 12.33 -20.98
C SER A 556 20.94 12.51 -22.38
N ARG A 557 20.15 12.31 -23.45
CA ARG A 557 20.56 12.55 -24.85
C ARG A 557 20.17 13.94 -25.37
N GLY A 558 19.77 14.83 -24.46
CA GLY A 558 19.39 16.21 -24.78
C GLY A 558 17.92 16.37 -25.16
N CYS A 559 17.58 17.53 -25.75
CA CYS A 559 16.19 17.95 -25.96
C CYS A 559 15.36 16.98 -26.80
N LYS A 560 15.98 16.22 -27.72
CA LYS A 560 15.26 15.31 -28.64
C LYS A 560 14.60 14.12 -27.93
N ASP A 561 15.02 13.77 -26.71
CA ASP A 561 14.36 12.72 -25.91
C ASP A 561 12.88 13.06 -25.62
N CYS A 562 12.56 14.33 -25.40
CA CYS A 562 11.20 14.79 -25.07
C CYS A 562 10.52 15.56 -26.21
N HIS A 563 11.29 16.25 -27.03
CA HIS A 563 10.79 17.22 -28.00
C HIS A 563 10.80 16.70 -29.45
N SER A 564 11.04 15.41 -29.70
CA SER A 564 10.93 14.86 -31.06
C SER A 564 9.48 14.44 -31.39
N LYS A 565 9.12 14.45 -32.67
CA LYS A 565 7.79 13.99 -33.16
C LYS A 565 7.48 12.52 -32.86
N ASN A 566 8.48 11.73 -32.46
CA ASN A 566 8.33 10.34 -32.04
C ASN A 566 8.62 10.15 -30.54
N SER A 567 8.67 11.24 -29.75
CA SER A 567 8.95 11.15 -28.32
C SER A 567 7.75 10.57 -27.57
N SER A 568 8.02 9.54 -26.77
CA SER A 568 7.05 8.98 -25.83
C SER A 568 6.68 9.95 -24.69
N PHE A 569 7.43 11.04 -24.48
CA PHE A 569 7.15 11.96 -23.37
C PHE A 569 5.75 12.55 -23.47
N PHE A 570 5.38 13.09 -24.63
CA PHE A 570 4.07 13.70 -24.92
C PHE A 570 3.11 12.77 -25.66
N LEU A 571 3.62 11.82 -26.45
CA LEU A 571 2.80 11.04 -27.40
C LEU A 571 2.51 9.61 -26.94
N ARG A 572 3.04 9.16 -25.79
CA ARG A 572 2.71 7.83 -25.26
C ARG A 572 1.21 7.68 -25.03
N LYS A 573 0.72 6.46 -25.25
CA LYS A 573 -0.66 6.06 -24.99
C LYS A 573 -0.85 5.77 -23.50
N VAL A 574 -1.94 6.27 -22.94
CA VAL A 574 -2.35 6.08 -21.56
C VAL A 574 -3.75 5.49 -21.57
N LEU A 575 -3.90 4.31 -20.98
CA LEU A 575 -5.18 3.60 -20.89
C LEU A 575 -6.18 4.43 -20.08
N ILE A 576 -7.41 4.57 -20.60
CA ILE A 576 -8.52 5.24 -19.91
C ILE A 576 -9.75 4.35 -19.76
N ASP A 577 -9.91 3.33 -20.60
CA ASP A 577 -10.96 2.32 -20.49
C ASP A 577 -10.41 0.97 -20.99
N PRO A 578 -10.48 -0.11 -20.20
CA PRO A 578 -9.96 -1.42 -20.63
C PRO A 578 -10.73 -2.04 -21.80
N TYR A 579 -12.00 -1.67 -21.99
CA TYR A 579 -12.84 -2.20 -23.05
C TYR A 579 -13.98 -1.23 -23.39
N ASP A 580 -14.15 -0.86 -24.66
CA ASP A 580 -15.30 -0.11 -25.14
C ASP A 580 -16.52 -1.03 -25.34
N GLU A 581 -17.58 -0.51 -25.97
CA GLU A 581 -18.79 -1.28 -26.32
C GLU A 581 -18.52 -2.45 -27.29
N LYS A 582 -17.30 -2.58 -27.82
CA LYS A 582 -16.86 -3.66 -28.70
C LYS A 582 -15.71 -4.48 -28.10
N GLY A 583 -15.47 -4.36 -26.79
CA GLY A 583 -14.40 -5.08 -26.10
C GLY A 583 -13.00 -4.49 -26.30
N LYS A 584 -12.84 -3.33 -26.94
CA LYS A 584 -11.50 -2.81 -27.31
C LYS A 584 -10.96 -1.79 -26.29
N PRO A 585 -9.67 -1.86 -25.92
CA PRO A 585 -9.09 -0.89 -25.01
C PRO A 585 -9.02 0.51 -25.62
N VAL A 586 -9.25 1.53 -24.79
CA VAL A 586 -9.27 2.94 -25.18
C VAL A 586 -8.11 3.67 -24.52
N TYR A 587 -7.36 4.41 -25.33
CA TYR A 587 -6.20 5.18 -24.92
C TYR A 587 -6.33 6.65 -25.29
N ILE A 588 -5.70 7.51 -24.49
CA ILE A 588 -5.40 8.91 -24.84
C ILE A 588 -3.89 9.13 -24.88
N GLU A 589 -3.44 10.20 -25.52
CA GLU A 589 -2.03 10.59 -25.50
C GLU A 589 -1.70 11.44 -24.26
N ALA A 590 -0.48 11.32 -23.75
CA ALA A 590 -0.05 12.03 -22.54
C ALA A 590 -0.24 13.55 -22.63
N TRP A 591 -0.09 14.18 -23.79
CA TRP A 591 -0.33 15.62 -23.95
C TRP A 591 -1.79 16.01 -23.71
N VAL A 592 -2.75 15.15 -24.08
CA VAL A 592 -4.19 15.35 -23.82
C VAL A 592 -4.42 15.34 -22.31
N ARG A 593 -3.82 14.37 -21.63
CA ARG A 593 -3.87 14.24 -20.17
C ARG A 593 -3.24 15.45 -19.46
N LEU A 594 -2.18 16.02 -20.02
CA LEU A 594 -1.52 17.23 -19.51
C LEU A 594 -2.28 18.54 -19.84
N GLY A 595 -3.44 18.47 -20.50
CA GLY A 595 -4.22 19.65 -20.90
C GLY A 595 -3.48 20.54 -21.91
N ILE A 596 -2.52 19.98 -22.65
CA ILE A 596 -1.82 20.68 -23.72
C ILE A 596 -2.77 20.73 -24.93
N ASN A 597 -2.78 21.82 -25.69
CA ASN A 597 -3.53 21.88 -26.95
C ASN A 597 -2.61 21.57 -28.15
N LYS A 598 -3.19 21.26 -29.31
CA LYS A 598 -2.41 20.86 -30.52
C LYS A 598 -1.39 21.92 -30.96
N GLU A 599 -1.72 23.20 -30.83
CA GLU A 599 -0.82 24.29 -31.20
C GLU A 599 0.41 24.32 -30.29
N LYS A 600 0.20 24.28 -28.97
CA LYS A 600 1.28 24.22 -27.98
C LYS A 600 2.09 22.94 -28.12
N LEU A 601 1.45 21.80 -28.39
CA LEU A 601 2.15 20.55 -28.69
C LEU A 601 3.08 20.72 -29.89
N THR A 602 2.59 21.31 -30.98
CA THR A 602 3.39 21.55 -32.20
C THR A 602 4.61 22.42 -31.91
N ARG A 603 4.48 23.45 -31.05
CA ARG A 603 5.63 24.27 -30.63
C ARG A 603 6.60 23.54 -29.70
N LEU A 604 6.10 22.58 -28.91
CA LEU A 604 6.93 21.76 -28.04
C LEU A 604 7.68 20.68 -28.82
N LEU A 605 7.12 20.18 -29.92
CA LEU A 605 7.78 19.20 -30.77
C LEU A 605 8.64 19.94 -31.81
N MET A 606 9.95 19.73 -31.77
CA MET A 606 10.90 20.26 -32.74
C MET A 606 10.57 19.70 -34.14
N GLU A 607 10.61 20.56 -35.16
CA GLU A 607 10.77 20.11 -36.55
C GLU A 607 12.14 19.44 -36.67
N GLN A 608 12.17 18.33 -37.40
CA GLN A 608 13.33 17.43 -37.43
C GLN A 608 14.59 18.09 -37.97
#